data_AF-A0A1H5WIF2-F1
#
_entry.id   AF-A0A1H5WIF2-F1
#
_cell.length_a   1.000
_cell.length_b   1.000
_cell.length_c   1.000
_cell.angle_alpha   90.00
_cell.angle_beta   90.00
_cell.angle_gamma   90.00
#
_symmetry.space_group_name_H-M   'P 1'
#
loop_
_entity.id
_entity.type
_entity.pdbx_description
1 polymer ?
#
loop_
_entity_poly.entity_id
_entity_poly.type
_entity_poly.pdbx_seq_one_letter_code
_entity_poly.pdbx_strand_id
1 'polypeptide(L)'
;MTRFSTLLSGAVVATISAFPALAEDNAAVAAALAELAQYQAAEARIEKNLKTFDTLDFEVFSNQQWDRLHESHAQDIKVHWPDGRTTDGIDVHIDDLKAFFTFAPDTRIETHPIRIGQGEWTGVVGVIEGTFSEPMPLGDGNFIEPTGKAYKLTMATIGHWTEDGVMDEEYLFWDNNAFYKQIGLIE
;
A
#
# COMPACT_ATOMS: atom_id res chain seq x y z
N MET A 1 -60.22 70.35 -36.88
CA MET A 1 -58.85 70.91 -36.86
C MET A 1 -58.40 70.89 -35.41
N THR A 2 -57.32 70.27 -34.93
CA THR A 2 -56.19 69.55 -35.53
C THR A 2 -55.58 68.73 -34.40
N ARG A 3 -55.08 67.54 -34.72
CA ARG A 3 -54.39 66.58 -33.83
C ARG A 3 -53.20 67.22 -33.11
N PHE A 4 -52.86 66.78 -31.90
CA PHE A 4 -51.48 66.43 -31.54
C PHE A 4 -51.44 65.30 -30.51
N SER A 5 -50.68 64.28 -30.89
CA SER A 5 -50.32 63.07 -30.15
C SER A 5 -49.10 63.38 -29.28
N THR A 6 -48.99 62.80 -28.08
CA THR A 6 -47.68 62.62 -27.44
C THR A 6 -47.66 61.30 -26.68
N LEU A 7 -46.69 60.48 -27.09
CA LEU A 7 -46.45 59.09 -26.71
C LEU A 7 -45.71 58.96 -25.38
N LEU A 8 -45.89 57.76 -24.82
CA LEU A 8 -45.21 57.08 -23.72
C LEU A 8 -43.72 57.45 -23.47
N SER A 9 -43.35 57.39 -22.19
CA SER A 9 -42.17 56.61 -21.77
C SER A 9 -42.36 56.13 -20.33
N GLY A 10 -42.88 54.91 -20.18
CA GLY A 10 -42.76 54.15 -18.93
C GLY A 10 -41.40 53.45 -18.96
N ALA A 11 -40.48 53.87 -18.10
CA ALA A 11 -39.21 53.20 -17.92
C ALA A 11 -39.44 51.86 -17.20
N VAL A 12 -39.35 50.75 -17.92
CA VAL A 12 -39.22 49.42 -17.32
C VAL A 12 -37.78 49.28 -16.86
N VAL A 13 -37.55 49.42 -15.54
CA VAL A 13 -36.29 49.00 -14.92
C VAL A 13 -36.32 47.48 -14.88
N ALA A 14 -35.70 46.85 -15.88
CA ALA A 14 -35.37 45.43 -15.81
C ALA A 14 -34.19 45.28 -14.83
N THR A 15 -34.48 44.94 -13.58
CA THR A 15 -33.45 44.43 -12.66
C THR A 15 -32.96 43.10 -13.21
N ILE A 16 -31.80 43.12 -13.87
CA ILE A 16 -31.11 41.89 -14.22
C ILE A 16 -30.63 41.27 -12.91
N SER A 17 -31.38 40.29 -12.41
CA SER A 17 -30.96 39.43 -11.31
C SER A 17 -29.86 38.47 -11.80
N ALA A 18 -28.67 38.99 -12.09
CA ALA A 18 -27.49 38.19 -12.47
C ALA A 18 -26.74 37.60 -11.25
N PHE A 19 -27.19 37.91 -10.03
CA PHE A 19 -26.51 37.53 -8.80
C PHE A 19 -26.58 36.04 -8.41
N PRO A 20 -27.65 35.26 -8.64
CA PRO A 20 -27.68 33.87 -8.18
C PRO A 20 -26.74 32.95 -8.98
N ALA A 21 -26.60 33.14 -10.29
CA ALA A 21 -25.76 32.29 -11.14
C ALA A 21 -24.25 32.41 -10.81
N LEU A 22 -23.75 33.62 -10.53
CA LEU A 22 -22.35 33.83 -10.16
C LEU A 22 -22.00 33.29 -8.75
N ALA A 23 -22.97 33.22 -7.84
CA ALA A 23 -22.78 32.67 -6.50
C ALA A 23 -22.77 31.14 -6.51
N GLU A 24 -23.64 30.51 -7.32
CA GLU A 24 -23.66 29.05 -7.53
C GLU A 24 -22.37 28.57 -8.23
N ASP A 25 -21.89 29.30 -9.24
CA ASP A 25 -20.61 29.00 -9.91
C ASP A 25 -19.42 29.03 -8.93
N ASN A 26 -19.38 30.01 -8.02
CA ASN A 26 -18.31 30.10 -7.01
C ASN A 26 -18.37 28.97 -5.97
N ALA A 27 -19.57 28.54 -5.57
CA ALA A 27 -19.74 27.43 -4.63
C ALA A 27 -19.33 26.09 -5.25
N ALA A 28 -19.71 25.85 -6.51
CA ALA A 28 -19.32 24.65 -7.26
C ALA A 28 -17.80 24.59 -7.48
N VAL A 29 -17.17 25.71 -7.84
CA VAL A 29 -15.70 25.80 -7.95
C VAL A 29 -15.02 25.53 -6.61
N ALA A 30 -15.53 26.12 -5.52
CA ALA A 30 -14.97 25.88 -4.19
C ALA A 30 -15.08 24.40 -3.76
N ALA A 31 -16.22 23.75 -4.04
CA ALA A 31 -16.42 22.33 -3.78
C ALA A 31 -15.46 21.45 -4.60
N ALA A 32 -15.32 21.72 -5.90
CA ALA A 32 -14.40 20.98 -6.77
C ALA A 32 -12.92 21.15 -6.35
N LEU A 33 -12.53 22.35 -5.92
CA LEU A 33 -11.18 22.60 -5.38
C LEU A 33 -10.95 21.87 -4.05
N ALA A 34 -11.95 21.80 -3.19
CA ALA A 34 -11.87 21.04 -1.94
C ALA A 34 -11.74 19.53 -2.20
N GLU A 35 -12.52 18.99 -3.14
CA GLU A 35 -12.43 17.60 -3.58
C GLU A 35 -11.05 17.30 -4.18
N LEU A 36 -10.55 18.15 -5.08
CA LEU A 36 -9.19 18.01 -5.64
C LEU A 36 -8.11 18.00 -4.54
N ALA A 37 -8.22 18.89 -3.54
CA ALA A 37 -7.28 18.93 -2.43
C ALA A 37 -7.31 17.64 -1.59
N GLN A 38 -8.49 17.05 -1.40
CA GLN A 38 -8.62 15.75 -0.73
C GLN A 38 -7.96 14.62 -1.53
N TYR A 39 -8.18 14.58 -2.85
CA TYR A 39 -7.53 13.61 -3.73
C TYR A 39 -6.00 13.74 -3.69
N GLN A 40 -5.48 14.97 -3.79
CA GLN A 40 -4.04 15.23 -3.74
C GLN A 40 -3.43 14.83 -2.39
N ALA A 41 -4.14 15.09 -1.28
CA ALA A 41 -3.69 14.66 0.05
C ALA A 41 -3.68 13.13 0.19
N ALA A 42 -4.69 12.44 -0.37
CA ALA A 42 -4.75 10.99 -0.39
C ALA A 42 -3.62 10.38 -1.23
N GLU A 43 -3.36 10.90 -2.43
CA GLU A 43 -2.24 10.46 -3.27
C GLU A 43 -0.88 10.68 -2.57
N ALA A 44 -0.68 11.83 -1.93
CA ALA A 44 0.55 12.11 -1.19
C ALA A 44 0.77 11.14 -0.02
N ARG A 45 -0.31 10.78 0.69
CA ARG A 45 -0.24 9.75 1.76
C ARG A 45 0.09 8.38 1.18
N ILE A 46 -0.57 7.97 0.09
CA ILE A 46 -0.30 6.70 -0.59
C ILE A 46 1.17 6.62 -1.03
N GLU A 47 1.70 7.66 -1.66
CA GLU A 47 3.11 7.67 -2.09
C GLU A 47 4.07 7.61 -0.91
N LYS A 48 3.77 8.29 0.20
CA LYS A 48 4.55 8.19 1.44
C LYS A 48 4.56 6.74 1.95
N ASN A 49 3.39 6.11 2.04
CA ASN A 49 3.26 4.74 2.54
C ASN A 49 3.98 3.74 1.63
N LEU A 50 3.82 3.86 0.30
CA LEU A 50 4.54 3.03 -0.66
C LEU A 50 6.05 3.21 -0.58
N LYS A 51 6.54 4.42 -0.30
CA LYS A 51 7.97 4.65 -0.05
C LYS A 51 8.44 3.99 1.24
N THR A 52 7.66 4.06 2.32
CA THR A 52 7.93 3.33 3.56
C THR A 52 7.97 1.82 3.29
N PHE A 53 7.05 1.31 2.47
CA PHE A 53 7.02 -0.08 2.04
C PHE A 53 8.30 -0.48 1.29
N ASP A 54 8.75 0.33 0.33
CA ASP A 54 9.99 0.08 -0.39
C ASP A 54 11.20 0.04 0.57
N THR A 55 11.30 0.99 1.51
CA THR A 55 12.36 0.98 2.53
C THR A 55 12.29 -0.25 3.43
N LEU A 56 11.09 -0.63 3.86
CA LEU A 56 10.86 -1.84 4.62
C LEU A 56 11.41 -3.07 3.89
N ASP A 57 11.01 -3.31 2.64
CA ASP A 57 11.38 -4.55 1.95
C ASP A 57 12.83 -4.53 1.46
N PHE A 58 13.28 -3.42 0.86
CA PHE A 58 14.59 -3.34 0.21
C PHE A 58 15.73 -3.12 1.20
N GLU A 59 15.47 -2.42 2.31
CA GLU A 59 16.49 -2.10 3.30
C GLU A 59 16.31 -2.89 4.59
N VAL A 60 15.12 -2.88 5.20
CA VAL A 60 14.93 -3.47 6.54
C VAL A 60 14.89 -4.99 6.47
N PHE A 61 13.95 -5.57 5.71
CA PHE A 61 13.79 -7.01 5.54
C PHE A 61 15.04 -7.63 4.89
N SER A 62 15.45 -7.13 3.72
CA SER A 62 16.56 -7.68 2.94
C SER A 62 17.92 -7.63 3.65
N ASN A 63 18.08 -6.76 4.67
CA ASN A 63 19.30 -6.69 5.48
C ASN A 63 19.08 -7.10 6.94
N GLN A 64 17.95 -7.74 7.27
CA GLN A 64 17.64 -8.30 8.58
C GLN A 64 17.69 -7.28 9.74
N GLN A 65 17.28 -6.02 9.48
CA GLN A 65 17.33 -4.92 10.45
C GLN A 65 16.08 -4.92 11.35
N TRP A 66 15.84 -6.02 12.07
CA TRP A 66 14.60 -6.26 12.81
C TRP A 66 14.24 -5.20 13.84
N ASP A 67 15.24 -4.52 14.40
CA ASP A 67 15.06 -3.40 15.31
C ASP A 67 14.33 -2.22 14.65
N ARG A 68 14.34 -2.11 13.33
CA ARG A 68 13.67 -1.06 12.54
C ARG A 68 12.27 -1.44 12.05
N LEU A 69 11.78 -2.65 12.31
CA LEU A 69 10.48 -3.08 11.76
C LEU A 69 9.31 -2.22 12.27
N HIS A 70 9.45 -1.62 13.46
CA HIS A 70 8.51 -0.65 14.03
C HIS A 70 8.37 0.66 13.23
N GLU A 71 9.28 0.94 12.30
CA GLU A 71 9.18 2.10 11.40
C GLU A 71 8.01 1.97 10.41
N SER A 72 7.57 0.74 10.13
CA SER A 72 6.51 0.43 9.18
C SER A 72 5.38 -0.42 9.75
N HIS A 73 5.56 -1.08 10.90
CA HIS A 73 4.56 -1.97 11.51
C HIS A 73 4.16 -1.50 12.91
N ALA A 74 2.85 -1.53 13.20
CA ALA A 74 2.30 -1.32 14.51
C ALA A 74 2.69 -2.47 15.46
N GLN A 75 2.76 -2.18 16.76
CA GLN A 75 3.13 -3.18 17.77
C GLN A 75 2.16 -4.38 17.79
N ASP A 76 0.88 -4.12 17.50
CA ASP A 76 -0.23 -5.07 17.49
C ASP A 76 -0.62 -5.52 16.07
N ILE A 77 0.29 -5.41 15.10
CA ILE A 77 0.00 -5.78 13.71
C ILE A 77 -0.57 -7.20 13.58
N LYS A 78 -1.59 -7.32 12.75
CA LYS A 78 -2.15 -8.60 12.32
C LYS A 78 -1.60 -8.99 10.95
N VAL A 79 -1.06 -10.19 10.83
CA VAL A 79 -0.46 -10.66 9.57
C VAL A 79 -1.17 -11.92 9.10
N HIS A 80 -1.65 -11.91 7.87
CA HIS A 80 -2.29 -13.04 7.19
C HIS A 80 -1.28 -13.71 6.26
N TRP A 81 -0.88 -14.93 6.59
CA TRP A 81 0.17 -15.67 5.91
C TRP A 81 -0.37 -16.54 4.76
N PRO A 82 0.46 -16.85 3.74
CA PRO A 82 0.05 -17.69 2.60
C PRO A 82 -0.19 -19.16 2.94
N ASP A 83 0.22 -19.60 4.13
CA ASP A 83 -0.10 -20.93 4.66
C ASP A 83 -1.47 -20.98 5.38
N GLY A 84 -2.19 -19.85 5.43
CA GLY A 84 -3.50 -19.72 6.05
C GLY A 84 -3.47 -19.37 7.53
N ARG A 85 -2.30 -19.17 8.14
CA ARG A 85 -2.21 -18.64 9.51
C ARG A 85 -2.53 -17.15 9.53
N THR A 86 -3.09 -16.71 10.65
CA THR A 86 -3.11 -15.29 11.04
C THR A 86 -2.36 -15.17 12.36
N THR A 87 -1.44 -14.21 12.44
CA THR A 87 -0.65 -13.93 13.64
C THR A 87 -0.91 -12.52 14.14
N ASP A 88 -0.84 -12.31 15.45
CA ASP A 88 -1.02 -11.01 16.09
C ASP A 88 0.26 -10.60 16.83
N GLY A 89 0.72 -9.38 16.60
CA GLY A 89 1.86 -8.75 17.27
C GLY A 89 3.17 -8.77 16.47
N ILE A 90 3.91 -7.67 16.55
CA ILE A 90 5.17 -7.48 15.80
C ILE A 90 6.27 -8.48 16.17
N ASP A 91 6.33 -8.92 17.43
CA ASP A 91 7.35 -9.88 17.88
C ASP A 91 7.19 -11.23 17.17
N VAL A 92 5.94 -11.70 17.03
CA VAL A 92 5.62 -12.94 16.30
C VAL A 92 5.97 -12.78 14.82
N HIS A 93 5.63 -11.64 14.24
CA HIS A 93 5.93 -11.35 12.84
C HIS A 93 7.45 -11.34 12.58
N ILE A 94 8.24 -10.68 13.44
CA ILE A 94 9.71 -10.68 13.36
C ILE A 94 10.28 -12.10 13.39
N ASP A 95 9.77 -12.95 14.29
CA ASP A 95 10.27 -14.32 14.41
C ASP A 95 9.93 -15.18 13.19
N ASP A 96 8.75 -14.99 12.59
CA ASP A 96 8.38 -15.62 11.32
C ASP A 96 9.25 -15.12 10.15
N LEU A 97 9.57 -13.82 10.09
CA LEU A 97 10.47 -13.27 9.07
C LEU A 97 11.89 -13.85 9.19
N LYS A 98 12.44 -13.98 10.41
CA LYS A 98 13.76 -14.59 10.63
C LYS A 98 13.85 -16.03 10.13
N ALA A 99 12.73 -16.77 10.10
CA ALA A 99 12.72 -18.15 9.64
C ALA A 99 13.13 -18.27 8.15
N PHE A 100 12.77 -17.29 7.30
CA PHE A 100 13.20 -17.24 5.89
C PHE A 100 14.73 -17.18 5.76
N PHE A 101 15.38 -16.40 6.63
CA PHE A 101 16.83 -16.20 6.59
C PHE A 101 17.62 -17.37 7.20
N THR A 102 16.96 -18.29 7.90
CA THR A 102 17.64 -19.43 8.53
C THR A 102 18.20 -20.39 7.49
N PHE A 103 17.45 -20.69 6.42
CA PHE A 103 17.89 -21.59 5.35
C PHE A 103 18.39 -20.85 4.10
N ALA A 104 18.02 -19.58 3.95
CA ALA A 104 18.39 -18.72 2.84
C ALA A 104 18.86 -17.34 3.34
N PRO A 105 20.07 -17.23 3.92
CA PRO A 105 20.58 -15.98 4.49
C PRO A 105 20.80 -14.85 3.47
N ASP A 106 20.80 -15.16 2.17
CA ASP A 106 20.88 -14.20 1.06
C ASP A 106 19.50 -13.74 0.53
N THR A 107 18.42 -14.05 1.28
CA THR A 107 17.06 -13.62 0.98
C THR A 107 16.97 -12.11 0.84
N ARG A 108 16.37 -11.62 -0.24
CA ARG A 108 16.18 -10.19 -0.49
C ARG A 108 15.02 -9.90 -1.42
N ILE A 109 14.57 -8.65 -1.39
CA ILE A 109 13.61 -8.03 -2.31
C ILE A 109 14.27 -6.75 -2.81
N GLU A 110 14.30 -6.55 -4.13
CA GLU A 110 14.98 -5.38 -4.73
C GLU A 110 14.03 -4.48 -5.54
N THR A 111 12.84 -4.96 -5.87
CA THR A 111 11.93 -4.24 -6.76
C THR A 111 10.46 -4.48 -6.43
N HIS A 112 9.66 -3.43 -6.63
CA HIS A 112 8.20 -3.48 -6.65
C HIS A 112 7.69 -3.02 -8.03
N PRO A 113 7.68 -3.90 -9.06
CA PRO A 113 7.20 -3.56 -10.40
C PRO A 113 5.75 -3.08 -10.45
N ILE A 114 4.92 -3.47 -9.48
CA ILE A 114 3.55 -2.98 -9.34
C ILE A 114 3.40 -2.38 -7.95
N ARG A 115 2.92 -1.14 -7.91
CA ARG A 115 2.62 -0.38 -6.70
C ARG A 115 1.24 0.25 -6.88
N ILE A 116 0.34 -0.01 -5.96
CA ILE A 116 -1.04 0.53 -5.96
C ILE A 116 -1.40 1.03 -4.57
N GLY A 117 -2.36 1.93 -4.49
CA GLY A 117 -2.94 2.33 -3.21
C GLY A 117 -4.32 2.92 -3.37
N GLN A 118 -5.12 2.80 -2.32
CA GLN A 118 -6.46 3.34 -2.23
C GLN A 118 -6.84 3.56 -0.77
N GLY A 119 -7.16 4.81 -0.41
CA GLY A 119 -7.55 5.15 0.96
C GLY A 119 -6.41 4.91 1.95
N GLU A 120 -6.59 3.93 2.83
CA GLU A 120 -5.64 3.50 3.86
C GLU A 120 -4.84 2.26 3.43
N TRP A 121 -5.10 1.73 2.23
CA TRP A 121 -4.49 0.51 1.75
C TRP A 121 -3.41 0.79 0.71
N THR A 122 -2.31 0.04 0.80
CA THR A 122 -1.32 -0.08 -0.29
C THR A 122 -1.15 -1.54 -0.68
N GLY A 123 -0.79 -1.77 -1.94
CA GLY A 123 -0.43 -3.10 -2.43
C GLY A 123 0.81 -3.04 -3.31
N VAL A 124 1.72 -4.00 -3.13
CA VAL A 124 2.91 -4.17 -3.96
C VAL A 124 2.98 -5.59 -4.52
N VAL A 125 3.52 -5.72 -5.73
CA VAL A 125 4.01 -7.01 -6.23
C VAL A 125 5.53 -6.93 -6.24
N GLY A 126 6.18 -7.86 -5.54
CA GLY A 126 7.63 -7.95 -5.43
C GLY A 126 8.15 -9.31 -5.87
N VAL A 127 9.48 -9.45 -5.84
CA VAL A 127 10.16 -10.73 -6.06
C VAL A 127 11.12 -10.97 -4.90
N ILE A 128 10.87 -12.05 -4.16
CA ILE A 128 11.77 -12.54 -3.12
C ILE A 128 12.76 -13.48 -3.79
N GLU A 129 14.04 -13.14 -3.70
CA GLU A 129 15.14 -13.95 -4.25
C GLU A 129 16.04 -14.46 -3.14
N GLY A 130 16.59 -15.66 -3.30
CA GLY A 130 17.55 -16.24 -2.38
C GLY A 130 18.00 -17.62 -2.81
N THR A 131 18.76 -18.28 -1.95
CA THR A 131 19.34 -19.61 -2.19
C THR A 131 19.14 -20.49 -0.97
N PHE A 132 18.64 -21.71 -1.14
CA PHE A 132 18.59 -22.69 -0.05
C PHE A 132 19.99 -23.25 0.22
N SER A 133 20.78 -22.52 1.01
CA SER A 133 22.21 -22.75 1.26
C SER A 133 22.54 -23.26 2.67
N GLU A 134 21.63 -23.09 3.62
CA GLU A 134 21.80 -23.52 5.02
C GLU A 134 20.71 -24.53 5.43
N PRO A 135 20.93 -25.40 6.43
CA PRO A 135 19.94 -26.38 6.86
C PRO A 135 18.62 -25.74 7.32
N MET A 136 17.49 -26.22 6.78
CA MET A 136 16.16 -25.71 7.15
C MET A 136 15.62 -26.49 8.37
N PRO A 137 15.34 -25.84 9.51
CA PRO A 137 14.78 -26.50 10.68
C PRO A 137 13.32 -26.91 10.44
N LEU A 138 12.97 -28.15 10.83
CA LEU A 138 11.59 -28.66 10.81
C LEU A 138 10.95 -28.73 12.20
N GLY A 139 11.70 -28.36 13.25
CA GLY A 139 11.34 -28.62 14.64
C GLY A 139 11.88 -29.97 15.15
N ASP A 140 11.88 -30.13 16.47
CA ASP A 140 12.31 -31.35 17.18
C ASP A 140 13.73 -31.84 16.83
N GLY A 141 14.61 -30.91 16.44
CA GLY A 141 16.00 -31.21 16.07
C GLY A 141 16.18 -31.81 14.68
N ASN A 142 15.12 -31.88 13.86
CA ASN A 142 15.18 -32.35 12.49
C ASN A 142 15.46 -31.19 11.52
N PHE A 143 16.21 -31.49 10.45
CA PHE A 143 16.61 -30.54 9.42
C PHE A 143 16.42 -31.11 8.02
N ILE A 144 16.13 -30.24 7.07
CA ILE A 144 16.29 -30.51 5.63
C ILE A 144 17.65 -29.98 5.20
N GLU A 145 18.44 -30.84 4.55
CA GLU A 145 19.74 -30.46 3.98
C GLU A 145 19.59 -29.42 2.86
N PRO A 146 20.53 -28.47 2.76
CA PRO A 146 20.47 -27.43 1.74
C PRO A 146 20.58 -28.03 0.34
N THR A 147 19.70 -27.59 -0.57
CA THR A 147 19.68 -28.08 -1.95
C THR A 147 20.59 -27.28 -2.89
N GLY A 148 21.06 -26.11 -2.46
CA GLY A 148 21.83 -25.16 -3.26
C GLY A 148 21.04 -24.51 -4.39
N LYS A 149 19.71 -24.71 -4.46
CA LYS A 149 18.88 -24.14 -5.50
C LYS A 149 18.51 -22.68 -5.16
N ALA A 150 18.67 -21.81 -6.15
CA ALA A 150 18.16 -20.46 -6.10
C ALA A 150 16.65 -20.43 -6.38
N TYR A 151 15.96 -19.46 -5.81
CA TYR A 151 14.55 -19.19 -6.07
C TYR A 151 14.32 -17.73 -6.44
N LYS A 152 13.24 -17.50 -7.19
CA LYS A 152 12.62 -16.21 -7.47
C LYS A 152 11.13 -16.36 -7.25
N LEU A 153 10.66 -15.91 -6.10
CA LEU A 153 9.29 -16.07 -5.65
C LEU A 153 8.55 -14.74 -5.85
N THR A 154 7.62 -14.70 -6.80
CA THR A 154 6.71 -13.56 -6.93
C THR A 154 5.79 -13.52 -5.72
N MET A 155 5.76 -12.39 -5.04
CA MET A 155 4.87 -12.13 -3.91
C MET A 155 3.96 -10.94 -4.21
N ALA A 156 2.81 -10.90 -3.53
CA ALA A 156 2.04 -9.68 -3.38
C ALA A 156 1.80 -9.43 -1.89
N THR A 157 1.99 -8.19 -1.46
CA THR A 157 1.69 -7.78 -0.09
C THR A 157 0.71 -6.62 -0.11
N ILE A 158 -0.32 -6.71 0.73
CA ILE A 158 -1.33 -5.67 0.92
C ILE A 158 -1.28 -5.23 2.38
N GLY A 159 -1.05 -3.94 2.61
CA GLY A 159 -0.98 -3.34 3.93
C GLY A 159 -2.08 -2.32 4.16
N HIS A 160 -2.76 -2.41 5.31
CA HIS A 160 -3.59 -1.34 5.87
C HIS A 160 -2.72 -0.43 6.72
N TRP A 161 -2.89 0.88 6.59
CA TRP A 161 -2.08 1.88 7.27
C TRP A 161 -2.91 2.74 8.20
N THR A 162 -2.40 2.90 9.42
CA THR A 162 -2.94 3.82 10.43
C THR A 162 -2.65 5.28 10.11
N GLU A 163 -3.32 6.20 10.81
CA GLU A 163 -3.01 7.65 10.73
C GLU A 163 -1.56 7.98 11.16
N ASP A 164 -0.97 7.16 12.03
CA ASP A 164 0.41 7.29 12.50
C ASP A 164 1.44 6.90 11.41
N GLY A 165 0.99 6.30 10.30
CA GLY A 165 1.84 5.93 9.17
C GLY A 165 2.57 4.61 9.35
N VAL A 166 2.01 3.70 10.15
CA VAL A 166 2.44 2.30 10.30
C VAL A 166 1.30 1.35 9.91
N MET A 167 1.66 0.13 9.48
CA MET A 167 0.72 -0.92 9.15
C MET A 167 0.21 -1.63 10.41
N ASP A 168 -1.09 -1.76 10.57
CA ASP A 168 -1.75 -2.54 11.63
C ASP A 168 -2.37 -3.86 11.09
N GLU A 169 -2.46 -4.02 9.76
CA GLU A 169 -2.87 -5.27 9.13
C GLU A 169 -2.13 -5.49 7.81
N GLU A 170 -1.58 -6.69 7.63
CA GLU A 170 -0.82 -7.09 6.45
C GLU A 170 -1.33 -8.43 5.90
N TYR A 171 -1.46 -8.51 4.58
CA TYR A 171 -1.83 -9.72 3.86
C TYR A 171 -0.72 -10.08 2.91
N LEU A 172 -0.13 -11.25 3.13
CA LEU A 172 0.94 -11.80 2.33
C LEU A 172 0.37 -12.84 1.36
N PHE A 173 0.84 -12.83 0.12
CA PHE A 173 0.44 -13.79 -0.92
C PHE A 173 1.65 -14.27 -1.71
N TRP A 174 1.85 -15.58 -1.78
CA TRP A 174 2.72 -16.24 -2.76
C TRP A 174 2.31 -17.70 -2.95
N ASP A 175 2.85 -18.34 -3.99
CA ASP A 175 2.59 -19.75 -4.28
C ASP A 175 3.63 -20.64 -3.57
N ASN A 176 3.24 -21.20 -2.42
CA ASN A 176 4.08 -22.14 -1.66
C ASN A 176 4.46 -23.39 -2.47
N ASN A 177 3.58 -23.88 -3.33
CA ASN A 177 3.86 -25.05 -4.15
C ASN A 177 4.91 -24.71 -5.23
N ALA A 178 4.82 -23.54 -5.88
CA ALA A 178 5.86 -23.08 -6.79
C ALA A 178 7.19 -22.84 -6.06
N PHE A 179 7.15 -22.25 -4.86
CA PHE A 179 8.35 -22.05 -4.03
C PHE A 179 9.05 -23.38 -3.71
N TYR A 180 8.31 -24.35 -3.16
CA TYR A 180 8.86 -25.66 -2.79
C TYR A 180 9.42 -26.45 -3.98
N LYS A 181 8.86 -26.29 -5.19
CA LYS A 181 9.45 -26.84 -6.42
C LYS A 181 10.78 -26.19 -6.76
N GLN A 182 10.87 -24.86 -6.66
CA GLN A 182 12.10 -24.11 -6.96
C GLN A 182 13.24 -24.52 -6.03
N ILE A 183 12.97 -24.65 -4.73
CA ILE A 183 13.98 -25.06 -3.76
C ILE A 183 14.19 -26.58 -3.68
N GLY A 184 13.47 -27.37 -4.49
CA GLY A 184 13.70 -28.80 -4.65
C GLY A 184 13.15 -29.70 -3.54
N LEU A 185 12.14 -29.23 -2.81
CA LEU A 185 11.45 -30.04 -1.79
C LEU A 185 10.37 -30.95 -2.40
N ILE A 186 9.80 -30.56 -3.54
CA ILE A 186 8.75 -31.30 -4.26
C ILE A 186 8.95 -31.18 -5.79
N GLU A 187 8.24 -32.01 -6.56
CA GLU A 187 8.22 -32.01 -8.04
C GLU A 187 7.07 -31.19 -8.64
#